data_AF-A0A439CNN7-F1
#
_entry.id   AF-A0A439CNN7-F1
#
_cell.length_a   1.000
_cell.length_b   1.000
_cell.length_c   1.000
_cell.angle_alpha   90.00
_cell.angle_beta   90.00
_cell.angle_gamma   90.00
#
_symmetry.space_group_name_H-M   'P 1'
#
loop_
_entity.id
_entity.type
_entity.pdbx_description
1 polymer ?
#
loop_
_entity_poly.entity_id
_entity_poly.type
_entity_poly.pdbx_seq_one_letter_code
_entity_poly.pdbx_strand_id
1 'polypeptide(L)' 'MVRFQRKGRRYTVITMATPLEDLEAFFEGVGDSHGQKQDFAVVTDEDRRFVLGVATKADLEEFVKRRPA' A
#
# COMPACT_ATOMS: atom_id res chain seq x y z
N MET A 1 2.66 -28.41 15.37
CA MET A 1 1.24 -27.99 15.37
C MET A 1 1.18 -26.57 14.82
N VAL A 2 0.64 -26.37 13.61
CA VAL A 2 0.53 -25.03 13.01
C VAL A 2 -0.62 -24.29 13.68
N ARG A 3 -0.33 -23.20 14.41
CA ARG A 3 -1.37 -22.36 15.01
C ARG A 3 -2.10 -21.62 13.89
N PHE A 4 -3.36 -21.96 13.67
CA PHE A 4 -4.22 -21.24 12.74
C PHE A 4 -4.40 -19.79 13.20
N GLN A 5 -3.90 -18.82 12.44
CA GLN A 5 -4.12 -17.41 12.74
C GLN A 5 -5.57 -17.04 12.41
N ARG A 6 -6.37 -16.87 13.47
CA ARG A 6 -7.82 -16.59 13.38
C ARG A 6 -8.17 -15.18 12.90
N LYS A 7 -7.22 -14.24 12.95
CA LYS A 7 -7.41 -12.88 12.43
C LYS A 7 -6.57 -12.78 11.15
N GLY A 8 -7.24 -12.68 10.01
CA GLY A 8 -6.58 -12.31 8.76
C GLY A 8 -5.92 -10.95 8.91
N ARG A 9 -4.83 -10.72 8.17
CA ARG A 9 -4.21 -9.39 8.09
C ARG A 9 -5.25 -8.41 7.55
N ARG A 10 -5.35 -7.23 8.16
CA ARG A 10 -6.23 -6.19 7.62
C ARG A 10 -5.71 -5.77 6.26
N TYR A 11 -6.63 -5.68 5.31
CA TYR A 11 -6.34 -5.17 3.99
C TYR A 11 -6.43 -3.65 4.02
N THR A 12 -5.32 -2.97 3.74
CA THR A 12 -5.26 -1.52 3.57
C THR A 12 -5.78 -1.15 2.19
N VAL A 13 -6.75 -0.23 2.11
CA VAL A 13 -7.28 0.26 0.84
C VAL A 13 -6.39 1.38 0.32
N ILE A 14 -5.80 1.17 -0.86
CA ILE A 14 -5.02 2.18 -1.57
C ILE A 14 -5.84 2.61 -2.78
N THR A 15 -6.08 3.91 -2.90
CA THR A 15 -6.88 4.50 -3.98
C THR A 15 -6.07 5.57 -4.71
N MET A 16 -6.60 6.09 -5.81
CA MET A 16 -5.98 7.23 -6.51
C MET A 16 -5.93 8.51 -5.67
N ALA A 17 -6.72 8.60 -4.60
CA ALA A 17 -6.74 9.74 -3.68
C ALA A 17 -5.82 9.55 -2.46
N THR A 18 -5.18 8.38 -2.31
CA THR A 18 -4.27 8.13 -1.18
C THR A 18 -3.08 9.10 -1.25
N PRO A 19 -2.83 9.88 -0.19
CA PRO A 19 -1.66 10.75 -0.11
C PRO A 19 -0.35 9.99 -0.25
N LEU A 20 0.69 10.64 -0.77
CA LEU A 20 1.99 10.00 -0.99
C LEU A 20 2.66 9.62 0.33
N GLU A 21 2.47 10.42 1.37
CA GLU A 21 2.94 10.15 2.73
C GLU A 21 2.30 8.88 3.32
N ASP A 22 1.01 8.67 3.08
CA ASP A 22 0.29 7.48 3.55
C ASP A 22 0.71 6.24 2.75
N LEU A 23 0.97 6.40 1.46
CA LEU A 23 1.50 5.35 0.60
C LEU A 23 2.93 4.95 1.02
N GLU A 24 3.77 5.91 1.37
CA GLU A 24 5.12 5.67 1.92
C GLU A 24 5.04 4.92 3.26
N ALA A 25 4.18 5.39 4.17
CA ALA A 25 3.95 4.74 5.46
C ALA A 25 3.47 3.28 5.30
N PHE A 26 2.58 3.03 4.32
CA PHE A 26 2.14 1.68 3.98
C PHE A 26 3.31 0.77 3.55
N PHE A 27 4.21 1.27 2.68
CA PHE A 27 5.39 0.52 2.24
C PHE A 27 6.38 0.23 3.37
N GLU A 28 6.52 1.15 4.32
CA GLU A 28 7.36 0.93 5.51
C GLU A 28 6.70 0.03 6.57
N GLY A 29 5.48 -0.46 6.30
CA GLY A 29 4.79 -1.39 7.17
C GLY A 29 4.07 -0.74 8.35
N VAL A 30 3.86 0.57 8.30
CA VAL A 30 3.12 1.33 9.31
C VAL A 30 1.62 1.04 9.19
N GLY A 31 0.90 1.15 10.31
CA GLY A 31 -0.56 0.97 10.34
C GLY A 31 -1.00 -0.49 10.18
N ASP A 32 -1.96 -0.73 9.27
CA ASP A 32 -2.59 -2.03 9.06
C ASP A 32 -1.66 -3.11 8.47
N SER A 33 -0.46 -2.73 8.02
CA SER A 33 0.58 -3.65 7.53
C SER A 33 1.29 -4.45 8.64
N HIS A 34 0.91 -4.28 9.92
CA HIS A 34 1.44 -5.05 11.05
C HIS A 34 2.98 -5.03 11.17
N GLY A 35 3.63 -3.92 10.80
CA GLY A 35 5.09 -3.78 10.83
C GLY A 35 5.81 -4.52 9.71
N GLN A 36 5.10 -5.04 8.71
CA GLN A 36 5.70 -5.71 7.56
C GLN A 36 5.83 -4.74 6.40
N LYS A 37 7.05 -4.59 5.90
CA LYS A 37 7.29 -3.81 4.69
C LYS A 37 6.59 -4.43 3.51
N GLN A 38 6.07 -3.57 2.65
CA GLN A 38 5.36 -3.96 1.43
C GLN A 38 6.18 -3.53 0.22
N ASP A 39 6.27 -4.38 -0.78
CA ASP A 39 7.02 -4.06 -2.02
C ASP A 39 6.12 -3.40 -3.07
N PHE A 40 4.81 -3.68 -3.01
CA PHE A 40 3.80 -3.17 -3.93
C PHE A 40 2.46 -2.92 -3.22
N ALA A 41 1.69 -2.01 -3.80
CA ALA A 41 0.34 -1.66 -3.42
C ALA A 41 -0.58 -1.91 -4.63
N VAL A 42 -1.71 -2.56 -4.39
CA VAL A 42 -2.78 -2.66 -5.40
C VAL A 42 -3.65 -1.43 -5.26
N VAL A 43 -3.77 -0.65 -6.32
CA VAL A 43 -4.60 0.55 -6.34
C VAL A 43 -6.00 0.18 -6.81
N THR A 44 -7.03 0.50 -6.02
CA THR A 44 -8.43 0.18 -6.30
C THR A 44 -9.31 1.42 -6.27
N ASP A 45 -10.58 1.26 -6.64
CA ASP A 45 -11.64 2.18 -6.22
C ASP A 45 -11.91 2.07 -4.70
N GLU A 46 -12.67 3.02 -4.16
CA GLU A 46 -12.97 3.12 -2.72
C GLU A 46 -13.68 1.86 -2.18
N ASP A 47 -14.55 1.24 -2.98
CA ASP A 47 -15.30 0.05 -2.61
C ASP A 47 -14.51 -1.26 -2.84
N ARG A 48 -13.30 -1.18 -3.41
CA ARG A 48 -12.44 -2.31 -3.81
C ARG A 48 -13.11 -3.25 -4.83
N ARG A 49 -13.94 -2.70 -5.72
CA ARG A 49 -14.62 -3.46 -6.78
C ARG A 49 -13.72 -3.71 -7.97
N PHE A 50 -12.81 -2.79 -8.26
CA PHE A 50 -11.95 -2.80 -9.43
C PHE A 50 -10.50 -2.52 -9.06
N VAL A 51 -9.59 -3.26 -9.68
CA VAL A 51 -8.16 -2.95 -9.66
C VAL A 51 -7.89 -1.93 -10.76
N LEU A 52 -7.37 -0.78 -10.37
CA LEU A 52 -7.02 0.32 -11.28
C LEU A 52 -5.54 0.27 -11.68
N GLY A 53 -4.68 -0.31 -10.83
CA GLY A 53 -3.26 -0.47 -11.12
C GLY A 53 -2.47 -1.08 -9.96
N VAL A 54 -1.15 -1.08 -10.13
CA VAL A 54 -0.19 -1.49 -9.10
C VAL A 54 0.85 -0.38 -8.98
N ALA A 55 1.14 0.03 -7.75
CA ALA A 55 2.22 0.97 -7.44
C ALA A 55 3.30 0.23 -6.64
N THR A 56 4.57 0.39 -7.01
CA THR A 56 5.69 -0.16 -6.25
C THR A 56 6.40 0.91 -5.46
N LYS A 57 7.22 0.50 -4.48
CA LYS A 57 8.10 1.43 -3.76
C LYS A 57 9.03 2.19 -4.71
N ALA A 58 9.57 1.53 -5.73
CA ALA A 58 10.44 2.14 -6.72
C ALA A 58 9.72 3.22 -7.55
N ASP A 59 8.45 3.01 -7.89
CA ASP A 59 7.66 4.00 -8.61
C ASP A 59 7.49 5.28 -7.77
N LEU A 60 7.25 5.14 -6.47
CA LEU A 60 7.13 6.28 -5.55
C LEU A 60 8.46 7.04 -5.45
N GLU A 61 9.58 6.34 -5.29
CA GLU A 61 10.91 6.96 -5.25
C GLU A 61 11.23 7.73 -6.55
N GLU A 62 10.91 7.15 -7.70
CA GLU A 62 11.14 7.79 -8.99
C GLU A 62 10.21 8.98 -9.22
N PHE A 63 8.95 8.87 -8.78
CA PHE A 63 8.00 9.98 -8.83
C PHE A 63 8.50 11.19 -8.03
N VAL A 64 8.96 10.98 -6.79
CA VAL A 64 9.50 12.06 -5.95
C VAL A 64 10.72 12.71 -6.59
N LYS A 65 11.63 11.92 -7.19
CA LYS A 65 12.82 12.46 -7.88
C LYS A 65 12.47 13.31 -9.10
N ARG A 66 11.41 12.95 -9.83
CA ARG A 66 11.03 13.60 -11.10
C ARG A 66 10.00 14.71 -10.94
N ARG A 67 9.35 14.81 -9.78
CA ARG A 67 8.31 15.82 -9.54
C ARG A 67 8.93 17.21 -9.68
N PRO A 68 8.53 18.03 -10.67
CA PRO A 68 8.96 19.42 -10.73
C PRO A 68 8.45 20.16 -9.50
N ALA A 69 9.32 20.97 -8.90
CA ALA A 69 9.03 21.77 -7.71
C ALA A 69 7.97 22.85 -7.99
#